data_AF-A0A1H3NAP2-F1
#
_entry.id   AF-A0A1H3NAP2-F1
#
_cell.length_a   1.000
_cell.length_b   1.000
_cell.length_c   1.000
_cell.angle_alpha   90.00
_cell.angle_beta   90.00
_cell.angle_gamma   90.00
#
_symmetry.space_group_name_H-M   'P 1'
#
loop_
_entity.id
_entity.type
_entity.pdbx_description
1 polymer ?
#
loop_
_entity_poly.entity_id
_entity_poly.type
_entity_poly.pdbx_seq_one_letter_code
_entity_poly.pdbx_strand_id
1 'polypeptide(L)' 'MLFDARTRSFAALGGVPRRGIYDSMKTAVDKVNKGRGRIVNARFAVMCARYLFDAGFCNVASGWE' A
#
# COMPACT_ATOMS: atom_id res chain seq x y z
N MET A 1 4.02 1.68 12.71
CA MET A 1 2.86 2.60 12.83
C MET A 1 1.96 2.65 11.59
N LEU A 2 2.40 2.26 10.39
CA LEU A 2 1.53 2.28 9.18
C LEU A 2 0.30 1.37 9.26
N PHE A 3 0.47 0.10 9.66
CA PHE A 3 -0.61 -0.90 9.62
C PHE A 3 -1.72 -0.61 10.65
N ASP A 4 -1.33 -0.15 11.83
CA ASP A 4 -2.27 0.30 12.88
C ASP A 4 -3.04 1.55 12.42
N ALA A 5 -2.33 2.56 11.90
CA ALA A 5 -2.97 3.76 11.34
C ALA A 5 -3.99 3.40 10.25
N ARG A 6 -3.64 2.49 9.34
CA ARG A 6 -4.55 2.03 8.27
C ARG A 6 -5.79 1.34 8.83
N THR A 7 -5.62 0.45 9.81
CA THR A 7 -6.73 -0.24 10.47
C THR A 7 -7.68 0.75 11.15
N ARG A 8 -7.13 1.75 11.85
CA ARG A 8 -7.93 2.82 12.48
C ARG A 8 -8.64 3.69 11.46
N SER A 9 -7.98 4.04 10.35
CA SER A 9 -8.59 4.80 9.27
C SER A 9 -9.75 4.05 8.62
N PHE A 10 -9.67 2.74 8.43
CA PHE A 10 -10.79 1.96 7.91
C PHE A 10 -12.01 2.04 8.82
N ALA A 11 -11.80 1.92 10.14
CA ALA A 11 -12.88 2.09 11.11
C ALA A 11 -13.46 3.51 11.08
N ALA A 12 -12.60 4.54 11.08
CA ALA A 12 -13.01 5.94 11.07
C ALA A 12 -13.75 6.36 9.78
N LEU A 13 -13.41 5.76 8.64
CA LEU A 13 -14.03 6.04 7.35
C LEU A 13 -15.22 5.11 7.04
N GLY A 14 -15.58 4.22 7.98
CA GLY A 14 -16.75 3.34 7.84
C GLY A 14 -16.56 2.15 6.91
N GLY A 15 -15.32 1.78 6.57
CA GLY A 15 -15.06 0.60 5.74
C GLY A 15 -13.66 0.52 5.14
N VAL A 16 -13.44 -0.54 4.36
CA VAL A 16 -12.21 -0.76 3.60
C VAL A 16 -12.44 -0.33 2.15
N PRO A 17 -11.57 0.52 1.56
CA PRO A 17 -11.68 0.89 0.16
C PRO A 17 -11.36 -0.31 -0.74
N ARG A 18 -11.88 -0.32 -1.97
CA ARG A 18 -11.49 -1.34 -2.97
C ARG A 18 -10.01 -1.27 -3.35
N ARG A 19 -9.45 -0.06 -3.41
CA ARG A 19 -8.05 0.20 -3.79
C ARG A 19 -7.45 1.30 -2.94
N GLY A 20 -6.22 1.09 -2.48
CA GLY A 20 -5.39 2.11 -1.84
C GLY A 20 -4.21 2.49 -2.72
N ILE A 21 -3.82 3.77 -2.71
CA ILE A 21 -2.64 4.27 -3.41
C ILE A 21 -1.57 4.61 -2.37
N TYR A 22 -0.35 4.17 -2.62
CA TYR A 22 0.75 4.23 -1.66
C TYR A 22 2.03 4.70 -2.34
N ASP A 23 2.88 5.39 -1.58
CA ASP A 23 4.26 5.60 -1.98
C ASP A 23 5.06 4.30 -1.92
N SER A 24 6.22 4.30 -2.60
CA SER A 24 7.19 3.20 -2.58
C SER A 24 8.02 3.18 -1.29
N MET A 25 7.39 3.43 -0.14
CA MET A 25 8.05 3.41 1.17
C MET A 25 8.47 1.99 1.56
N LYS A 26 9.59 1.85 2.27
CA LYS A 26 10.13 0.54 2.72
C LYS A 26 9.15 -0.31 3.52
N THR A 27 8.18 0.32 4.19
CA THR A 27 7.13 -0.39 4.94
C THR A 27 6.16 -1.16 4.03
N ALA A 28 6.03 -0.76 2.76
CA ALA A 28 5.12 -1.35 1.79
C ALA A 28 5.85 -2.02 0.61
N VAL A 29 7.04 -1.53 0.25
CA VAL A 29 7.83 -2.01 -0.88
C VAL A 29 9.26 -2.30 -0.44
N ASP A 30 9.71 -3.54 -0.59
CA ASP A 30 11.09 -3.93 -0.27
C ASP A 30 12.07 -3.47 -1.35
N LYS A 31 11.63 -3.51 -2.62
CA LYS A 31 12.45 -3.09 -3.76
C LYS A 31 11.60 -2.50 -4.89
N VAL A 32 12.06 -1.37 -5.43
CA VAL A 32 11.58 -0.84 -6.71
C VAL A 32 12.50 -1.35 -7.81
N ASN A 33 11.94 -2.03 -8.82
CA ASN A 33 12.67 -2.50 -9.99
C ASN A 33 12.60 -1.46 -11.12
N LYS A 34 13.39 -1.66 -12.19
CA LYS A 34 13.29 -0.81 -13.39
C LYS A 34 11.86 -0.84 -13.95
N GLY A 35 11.37 0.32 -14.38
CA GLY A 35 10.00 0.48 -14.89
C GLY A 35 8.95 0.42 -13.76
N ARG A 36 7.86 -0.32 -13.98
CA ARG A 36 6.71 -0.39 -13.06
C ARG A 36 6.72 -1.59 -12.08
N GLY A 37 7.81 -2.35 -12.01
CA GLY A 37 7.91 -3.51 -11.12
C GLY A 37 8.22 -3.14 -9.67
N ARG A 38 7.49 -3.69 -8.71
CA ARG A 38 7.76 -3.54 -7.26
C ARG A 38 7.74 -4.90 -6.59
N ILE A 39 8.67 -5.14 -5.67
CA ILE A 39 8.61 -6.25 -4.72
C ILE A 39 7.92 -5.72 -3.47
N VAL A 40 6.67 -6.12 -3.28
CA VAL A 40 5.83 -5.69 -2.15
C VAL A 40 6.28 -6.41 -0.88
N ASN A 41 6.39 -5.66 0.21
CA ASN A 41 6.72 -6.22 1.51
C ASN A 41 5.68 -7.27 1.93
N ALA A 42 6.13 -8.44 2.37
CA ALA A 42 5.24 -9.55 2.70
C ALA A 42 4.18 -9.20 3.76
N ARG A 43 4.54 -8.39 4.78
CA ARG A 43 3.58 -7.96 5.82
C ARG A 43 2.52 -7.02 5.25
N PHE A 44 2.91 -6.17 4.31
CA PHE A 44 1.99 -5.29 3.61
C PHE A 44 1.04 -6.08 2.69
N ALA A 45 1.54 -7.07 1.97
CA ALA A 45 0.72 -7.98 1.17
C ALA A 45 -0.31 -8.75 2.03
N VAL A 46 0.10 -9.23 3.21
CA VAL A 46 -0.81 -9.89 4.17
C VAL A 46 -1.90 -8.94 4.66
N MET A 47 -1.60 -7.67 4.91
CA MET A 47 -2.62 -6.68 5.26
C MET A 47 -3.64 -6.50 4.12
N CYS A 48 -3.17 -6.39 2.87
CA CYS A 48 -4.04 -6.28 1.70
C CYS A 48 -4.95 -7.50 1.57
N ALA A 49 -4.42 -8.70 1.75
CA ALA A 49 -5.18 -9.95 1.72
C ALA A 49 -6.19 -10.05 2.88
N ARG A 50 -5.82 -9.61 4.09
CA ARG A 50 -6.71 -9.63 5.27
C ARG A 50 -7.92 -8.73 5.09
N TYR A 51 -7.71 -7.53 4.56
CA TYR A 51 -8.77 -6.53 4.39
C TYR A 51 -9.40 -6.53 3.00
N LEU A 52 -8.92 -7.38 2.08
CA LEU A 52 -9.44 -7.57 0.72
C LEU A 52 -9.46 -6.28 -0.12
N PHE A 53 -8.33 -5.60 -0.19
CA PHE A 53 -8.17 -4.42 -1.06
C PHE A 53 -6.90 -4.49 -1.92
N ASP A 54 -6.93 -3.82 -3.06
CA ASP A 54 -5.80 -3.72 -3.98
C ASP A 54 -4.86 -2.56 -3.63
N ALA A 55 -3.55 -2.78 -3.74
CA ALA A 55 -2.56 -1.73 -3.56
C ALA A 55 -2.00 -1.25 -4.91
N GLY A 56 -2.13 0.05 -5.18
CA GLY A 56 -1.40 0.76 -6.22
C GLY A 56 -0.20 1.51 -5.65
N PHE A 57 0.89 1.58 -6.40
CA PHE A 57 2.08 2.33 -6.01
C PHE A 57 2.37 3.47 -6.98
N CYS A 58 2.69 4.64 -6.42
CA CYS A 58 3.14 5.80 -7.17
C CYS A 58 4.41 5.47 -7.97
N ASN A 59 4.60 6.18 -9.08
CA ASN A 59 5.84 6.15 -9.84
C ASN A 59 6.95 6.90 -9.07
N VAL A 60 8.21 6.52 -9.32
CA VAL A 60 9.34 7.13 -8.60
C VAL A 60 9.52 8.56 -9.10
N ALA A 61 9.51 9.51 -8.17
CA ALA A 61 9.77 10.93 -8.43
C ALA A 61 8.78 11.64 -9.40
N SER A 62 7.60 11.09 -9.65
CA SER A 62 6.54 11.75 -10.45
C SER A 62 5.23 12.01 -9.69
N GLY A 63 5.17 11.70 -8.38
CA GLY A 63 3.95 11.86 -7.61
C GLY A 63 2.85 10.88 -8.00
N TRP A 64 1.58 11.31 -7.93
CA TRP A 64 0.40 10.52 -8.30
C TRP A 64 0.07 10.60 -9.81
N GLU A 65 1.11 10.46 -10.64
CA GLU A 65 1.02 10.23 -12.09
C GLU A 65 1.86 9.02 -12.50
#